data_AF-A0A2V7KPN1-F1
#
_entry.id   AF-A0A2V7KPN1-F1
#
_cell.length_a   1.000
_cell.length_b   1.000
_cell.length_c   1.000
_cell.angle_alpha   90.00
_cell.angle_beta   90.00
_cell.angle_gamma   90.00
#
_symmetry.space_group_name_H-M   'P 1'
#
loop_
_entity.id
_entity.type
_entity.pdbx_description
1 polymer ?
#
loop_
_entity_poly.entity_id
_entity_poly.type
_entity_poly.pdbx_seq_one_letter_code
_entity_poly.pdbx_strand_id
1 'polypeptide(L)'
;MLEPVSSLPPPQGDDFGLPPGVRDEYLHGARDQLGAIAELAERLIAAGDDTAAIEELRRDAHRLRGSAGSFGFPQATVVAGELEDAAKAWLEHPGNGVAGRGQAARAFVRRLAAALFTKQATAAPPPAERALPPHLAAPSPPPLHTAPPQAEPNDVPEVIVVEDDPALAELLTFGLEARGYRFLHFRNGREALDLLKKIDTRGSRQPPLLLLDVDLPALDGYSIFEDLQQECPGKFRVVFTTVHGSETEQLRGLEAGAMDYMVKPMSLRVALEKIRRWVGR
;
A
#
# COMPACT_ATOMS: atom_id res chain seq x y z
N MET A 1 -29.36 -21.88 -22.13
CA MET A 1 -29.25 -22.25 -20.70
C MET A 1 -28.07 -21.50 -20.13
N LEU A 2 -28.34 -20.50 -19.29
CA LEU A 2 -27.33 -19.72 -18.58
C LEU A 2 -27.02 -20.47 -17.28
N GLU A 3 -25.80 -20.97 -17.14
CA GLU A 3 -25.30 -21.55 -15.89
C GLU A 3 -25.25 -20.45 -14.80
N PRO A 4 -25.66 -20.73 -13.55
CA PRO A 4 -25.58 -19.74 -12.50
C PRO A 4 -24.12 -19.53 -12.08
N VAL A 5 -23.73 -18.26 -11.99
CA VAL A 5 -22.44 -17.81 -11.44
C VAL A 5 -22.32 -18.35 -10.02
N SER A 6 -21.32 -19.22 -9.79
CA SER A 6 -20.93 -19.70 -8.48
C SER A 6 -20.64 -18.50 -7.57
N SER A 7 -21.57 -18.21 -6.66
CA SER A 7 -21.43 -17.17 -5.66
C SER A 7 -20.33 -17.59 -4.67
N LEU A 8 -19.14 -16.99 -4.80
CA LEU A 8 -18.13 -17.00 -3.74
C LEU A 8 -18.78 -16.53 -2.43
N PRO A 9 -18.51 -17.20 -1.28
CA PRO A 9 -18.97 -16.70 0.01
C PRO A 9 -18.43 -15.28 0.23
N PRO A 10 -19.20 -14.38 0.87
CA PRO A 10 -18.71 -13.05 1.18
C PRO A 10 -17.44 -13.19 2.04
N PRO A 11 -16.40 -12.38 1.79
CA PRO A 11 -15.21 -12.40 2.62
C PRO A 11 -15.64 -12.13 4.06
N GLN A 12 -15.33 -13.06 4.97
CA GLN A 12 -15.50 -12.89 6.41
C GLN A 12 -14.45 -11.89 6.89
N GLY A 13 -14.63 -10.63 6.51
CA GLY A 13 -13.77 -9.54 6.94
C GLY A 13 -14.42 -8.73 8.06
N ASP A 14 -13.63 -7.86 8.68
CA ASP A 14 -14.17 -6.82 9.55
C ASP A 14 -15.06 -5.83 8.77
N ASP A 15 -15.62 -4.81 9.43
CA ASP A 15 -16.48 -3.80 8.79
C ASP A 15 -15.80 -3.11 7.57
N PHE A 16 -14.46 -3.12 7.51
CA PHE A 16 -13.68 -2.56 6.41
C PHE A 16 -13.46 -3.54 5.26
N GLY A 17 -13.82 -4.81 5.44
CA GLY A 17 -13.59 -5.90 4.48
C GLY A 17 -12.14 -6.35 4.46
N LEU A 18 -11.42 -6.15 5.57
CA LEU A 18 -10.08 -6.68 5.79
C LEU A 18 -10.17 -8.14 6.25
N PRO A 19 -9.21 -8.99 5.89
CA PRO A 19 -9.17 -10.36 6.38
C PRO A 19 -9.00 -10.42 7.90
N PRO A 20 -9.44 -11.51 8.57
CA PRO A 20 -9.23 -11.69 10.00
C PRO A 20 -7.73 -11.60 10.36
N GLY A 21 -7.40 -10.88 11.44
CA GLY A 21 -6.02 -10.75 11.94
C GLY A 21 -5.16 -9.70 11.23
N VAL A 22 -5.42 -9.39 9.95
CA VAL A 22 -4.62 -8.44 9.15
C VAL A 22 -4.58 -7.03 9.75
N ARG A 23 -5.68 -6.59 10.36
CA ARG A 23 -5.71 -5.29 11.06
C ARG A 23 -4.83 -5.27 12.31
N ASP A 24 -4.74 -6.38 13.03
CA ASP A 24 -3.90 -6.49 14.22
C ASP A 24 -2.41 -6.58 13.85
N GLU A 25 -2.09 -7.29 12.77
CA GLU A 25 -0.74 -7.33 12.17
C GLU A 25 -0.29 -5.95 11.71
N TYR A 26 -1.17 -5.20 11.03
CA TYR A 26 -0.92 -3.80 10.68
C TYR A 26 -0.61 -2.95 11.91
N LEU A 27 -1.41 -3.07 12.98
CA LEU A 27 -1.18 -2.33 14.23
C LEU A 27 0.13 -2.74 14.93
N HIS A 28 0.58 -3.98 14.76
CA HIS A 28 1.88 -4.42 15.26
C HIS A 28 3.01 -3.70 14.50
N GLY A 29 3.01 -3.77 13.16
CA GLY A 29 4.00 -3.07 12.34
C GLY A 29 3.98 -1.55 12.52
N ALA A 30 2.78 -0.96 12.66
CA ALA A 30 2.63 0.48 12.93
C ALA A 30 3.21 0.89 14.29
N ARG A 31 3.25 -0.02 15.28
CA ARG A 31 3.89 0.23 16.58
C ARG A 31 5.40 0.36 16.42
N ASP A 32 6.01 -0.55 15.67
CA ASP A 32 7.46 -0.53 15.42
C ASP A 32 7.85 0.71 14.61
N GLN A 33 7.07 1.04 13.57
CA GLN A 33 7.27 2.25 12.78
C GLN A 33 7.12 3.51 13.63
N LEU A 34 6.16 3.58 14.55
CA LEU A 34 6.05 4.70 15.49
C LEU A 34 7.24 4.80 16.45
N GLY A 35 7.83 3.68 16.83
CA GLY A 35 9.10 3.64 17.57
C GLY A 35 10.22 4.30 16.78
N ALA A 36 10.40 3.94 15.51
CA ALA A 36 11.41 4.55 14.64
C ALA A 36 11.18 6.06 14.45
N ILE A 37 9.94 6.49 14.19
CA ILE A 37 9.58 7.92 14.10
C ILE A 37 9.90 8.66 15.43
N ALA A 38 9.69 8.01 16.58
CA ALA A 38 10.03 8.60 17.88
C ALA A 38 11.55 8.77 18.05
N GLU A 39 12.36 7.82 17.60
CA GLU A 39 13.83 7.94 17.61
C GLU A 39 14.31 9.08 16.71
N LEU A 40 13.70 9.25 15.53
CA LEU A 40 13.96 10.39 14.64
C LEU A 40 13.58 11.71 15.30
N ALA A 41 12.47 11.76 16.05
CA ALA A 41 12.09 12.95 16.79
C ALA A 41 13.13 13.30 17.87
N GLU A 42 13.67 12.32 18.59
CA GLU A 42 14.73 12.55 19.59
C GLU A 42 16.06 12.96 18.95
N ARG A 43 16.41 12.42 17.77
CA ARG A 43 17.53 12.93 16.95
C ARG A 43 17.35 14.40 16.59
N LEU A 44 16.15 14.81 16.18
CA LEU A 44 15.83 16.20 15.86
C LEU A 44 15.74 17.12 17.08
N ILE A 45 15.54 16.57 18.29
CA ILE A 45 15.68 17.33 19.54
C ILE A 45 17.16 17.64 19.79
N ALA A 46 18.06 16.69 19.52
CA ALA A 46 19.50 16.88 19.66
C ALA A 46 20.09 17.76 18.55
N ALA A 47 19.64 17.60 17.30
CA ALA A 47 20.10 18.31 16.12
C ALA A 47 18.92 18.58 15.16
N GLY A 48 18.27 19.74 15.30
CA GLY A 48 17.08 20.07 14.50
C GLY A 48 17.33 20.29 13.00
N ASP A 49 18.58 20.39 12.60
CA ASP A 49 19.04 20.52 11.21
C ASP A 49 19.54 19.20 10.61
N ASP A 50 19.35 18.06 11.30
CA ASP A 50 19.65 16.73 10.78
C ASP A 50 18.74 16.40 9.58
N THR A 51 19.19 16.77 8.39
CA THR A 51 18.45 16.59 7.13
C THR A 51 18.19 15.12 6.81
N ALA A 52 19.07 14.22 7.22
CA ALA A 52 18.87 12.78 7.05
C ALA A 52 17.70 12.29 7.91
N ALA A 53 17.62 12.74 9.17
CA ALA A 53 16.48 12.42 10.04
C ALA A 53 15.16 13.02 9.51
N ILE A 54 15.17 14.24 8.96
CA ILE A 54 13.96 14.86 8.39
C ILE A 54 13.48 14.08 7.16
N GLU A 55 14.39 13.67 6.28
CA GLU A 55 14.06 12.91 5.08
C GLU A 55 13.53 11.51 5.42
N GLU A 56 14.11 10.84 6.42
CA GLU A 56 13.62 9.55 6.93
C GLU A 56 12.23 9.69 7.57
N LEU A 57 12.03 10.74 8.39
CA LEU A 57 10.74 11.08 9.01
C LEU A 57 9.66 11.32 7.96
N ARG A 58 9.99 12.05 6.89
CA ARG A 58 9.10 12.31 5.76
C ARG A 58 8.67 11.01 5.08
N ARG A 59 9.60 10.08 4.85
CA ARG A 59 9.31 8.78 4.22
C ARG A 59 8.40 7.91 5.09
N ASP A 60 8.68 7.84 6.38
CA ASP A 60 7.82 7.08 7.31
C ASP A 60 6.42 7.65 7.40
N ALA A 61 6.29 8.98 7.45
CA ALA A 61 5.02 9.67 7.41
C ALA A 61 4.25 9.40 6.11
N HIS A 62 4.94 9.44 4.96
CA HIS A 62 4.35 9.14 3.65
C HIS A 62 3.78 7.71 3.58
N ARG A 63 4.53 6.70 4.03
CA ARG A 63 4.05 5.31 4.08
C ARG A 63 2.80 5.18 4.96
N LEU A 64 2.84 5.71 6.19
CA LEU A 64 1.67 5.71 7.07
C LEU A 64 0.46 6.42 6.47
N ARG A 65 0.67 7.55 5.79
CA ARG A 65 -0.39 8.28 5.07
C ARG A 65 -1.05 7.38 4.03
N GLY A 66 -0.24 6.68 3.24
CA GLY A 66 -0.69 5.81 2.15
C GLY A 66 -1.45 4.56 2.62
N SER A 67 -1.00 3.90 3.69
CA SER A 67 -1.61 2.64 4.16
C SER A 67 -2.67 2.81 5.24
N ALA A 68 -2.56 3.73 6.19
CA ALA A 68 -3.40 3.71 7.40
C ALA A 68 -4.92 3.70 7.15
N GLY A 69 -5.38 4.49 6.18
CA GLY A 69 -6.80 4.50 5.79
C GLY A 69 -7.27 3.18 5.16
N SER A 70 -6.38 2.44 4.48
CA SER A 70 -6.68 1.10 3.94
C SER A 70 -6.98 0.10 5.05
N PHE A 71 -6.42 0.32 6.25
CA PHE A 71 -6.63 -0.52 7.44
C PHE A 71 -7.67 0.05 8.42
N GLY A 72 -8.44 1.07 8.01
CA GLY A 72 -9.51 1.64 8.83
C GLY A 72 -9.07 2.71 9.84
N PHE A 73 -7.92 3.36 9.60
CA PHE A 73 -7.40 4.43 10.46
C PHE A 73 -7.31 5.79 9.72
N PRO A 74 -8.46 6.39 9.34
CA PRO A 74 -8.46 7.63 8.56
C PRO A 74 -7.83 8.82 9.30
N GLN A 75 -7.97 8.88 10.63
CA GLN A 75 -7.33 9.91 11.44
C GLN A 75 -5.79 9.78 11.41
N ALA A 76 -5.27 8.55 11.37
CA ALA A 76 -3.83 8.34 11.25
C ALA A 76 -3.31 8.80 9.88
N THR A 77 -4.05 8.56 8.79
CA THR A 77 -3.72 9.11 7.47
C THR A 77 -3.60 10.64 7.49
N VAL A 78 -4.54 11.34 8.16
CA VAL A 78 -4.51 12.80 8.24
C VAL A 78 -3.28 13.28 9.00
N VAL A 79 -3.02 12.73 10.20
CA VAL A 79 -1.88 13.15 11.02
C VAL A 79 -0.55 12.82 10.32
N ALA A 80 -0.47 11.69 9.62
CA ALA A 80 0.70 11.31 8.85
C ALA A 80 0.94 12.26 7.67
N GLY A 81 -0.11 12.69 6.97
CA GLY A 81 0.01 13.72 5.92
C GLY A 81 0.50 15.05 6.47
N GLU A 82 -0.03 15.52 7.60
CA GLU A 82 0.46 16.75 8.23
C GLU A 82 1.94 16.66 8.65
N LEU A 83 2.38 15.52 9.16
CA LEU A 83 3.78 15.27 9.51
C LEU A 83 4.67 15.27 8.25
N GLU A 84 4.22 14.62 7.19
CA GLU A 84 4.92 14.59 5.89
C GLU A 84 5.10 16.01 5.33
N ASP A 85 4.02 16.81 5.33
CA ASP A 85 4.03 18.19 4.84
C ASP A 85 4.93 19.09 5.71
N ALA A 86 4.91 18.90 7.03
CA ALA A 86 5.83 19.59 7.93
C ALA A 86 7.31 19.26 7.64
N ALA A 87 7.62 17.97 7.43
CA ALA A 87 8.97 17.53 7.10
C ALA A 87 9.43 18.08 5.74
N LYS A 88 8.55 18.11 4.72
CA LYS A 88 8.82 18.78 3.42
C LYS A 88 9.17 20.25 3.62
N ALA A 89 8.35 20.98 4.38
CA ALA A 89 8.60 22.40 4.66
C ALA A 89 9.93 22.64 5.40
N TRP A 90 10.36 21.73 6.28
CA TRP A 90 11.65 21.81 6.97
C TRP A 90 12.84 21.59 6.05
N LEU A 91 12.72 20.72 5.04
CA LEU A 91 13.74 20.50 4.01
C LEU A 91 13.85 21.69 3.06
N GLU A 92 12.71 22.27 2.65
CA GLU A 92 12.66 23.45 1.79
C GLU A 92 13.19 24.72 2.48
N HIS A 93 12.96 24.83 3.79
CA HIS A 93 13.35 26.00 4.59
C HIS A 93 14.25 25.58 5.77
N PRO A 94 15.51 25.17 5.50
CA PRO A 94 16.38 24.54 6.49
C PRO A 94 16.69 25.41 7.72
N GLY A 95 16.64 26.74 7.59
CA GLY A 95 16.87 27.68 8.70
C GLY A 95 15.63 27.97 9.57
N ASN A 96 14.43 27.60 9.15
CA ASN A 96 13.20 27.96 9.86
C ASN A 96 12.83 26.93 10.92
N GLY A 97 12.61 27.42 12.15
CA GLY A 97 12.03 26.63 13.24
C GLY A 97 12.90 25.49 13.75
N VAL A 98 14.20 25.48 13.45
CA VAL A 98 15.15 24.39 13.77
C VAL A 98 15.03 23.89 15.21
N ALA A 99 14.99 24.81 16.18
CA ALA A 99 14.90 24.47 17.61
C ALA A 99 13.57 23.78 18.02
N GLY A 100 12.52 23.90 17.20
CA GLY A 100 11.19 23.35 17.48
C GLY A 100 10.87 22.03 16.77
N ARG A 101 11.66 21.62 15.76
CA ARG A 101 11.35 20.48 14.89
C ARG A 101 11.21 19.16 15.66
N GLY A 102 12.15 18.87 16.54
CA GLY A 102 12.10 17.66 17.38
C GLY A 102 10.87 17.62 18.29
N GLN A 103 10.50 18.74 18.91
CA GLN A 103 9.30 18.84 19.75
C GLN A 103 8.02 18.69 18.92
N ALA A 104 7.99 19.26 17.72
CA ALA A 104 6.88 19.11 16.77
C ALA A 104 6.74 17.65 16.32
N ALA A 105 7.84 16.99 15.90
CA ALA A 105 7.85 15.58 15.52
C ALA A 105 7.33 14.69 16.67
N ARG A 106 7.77 14.93 17.91
CA ARG A 106 7.27 14.21 19.10
C ARG A 106 5.78 14.45 19.37
N ALA A 107 5.25 15.64 19.04
CA ALA A 107 3.82 15.90 19.11
C ALA A 107 3.05 15.09 18.06
N PHE A 108 3.57 14.97 16.83
CA PHE A 108 3.01 14.10 15.80
C PHE A 108 3.01 12.64 16.21
N VAL A 109 4.11 12.11 16.77
CA VAL A 109 4.16 10.73 17.29
C VAL A 109 3.02 10.45 18.28
N ARG A 110 2.77 11.38 19.22
CA ARG A 110 1.67 11.24 20.19
C ARG A 110 0.30 11.23 19.51
N ARG A 111 0.09 12.08 18.51
CA ARG A 111 -1.17 12.16 17.75
C ARG A 111 -1.39 10.91 16.90
N LEU A 112 -0.33 10.40 16.25
CA LEU A 112 -0.38 9.14 15.48
C LEU A 112 -0.68 7.95 16.39
N ALA A 113 0.02 7.83 17.53
CA ALA A 113 -0.24 6.79 18.50
C ALA A 113 -1.69 6.86 19.02
N ALA A 114 -2.21 8.06 19.30
CA ALA A 114 -3.60 8.24 19.67
C ALA A 114 -4.56 7.81 18.55
N ALA A 115 -4.27 8.15 17.30
CA ALA A 115 -5.11 7.80 16.15
C ALA A 115 -5.11 6.29 15.82
N LEU A 116 -4.02 5.58 16.10
CA LEU A 116 -3.85 4.16 15.81
C LEU A 116 -4.28 3.26 16.96
N PHE A 117 -4.00 3.64 18.21
CA PHE A 117 -4.14 2.74 19.37
C PHE A 117 -5.19 3.16 20.39
N THR A 118 -5.78 4.35 20.28
CA THR A 118 -6.94 4.67 21.11
C THR A 118 -8.12 3.92 20.53
N LYS A 119 -8.73 3.02 21.33
CA LYS A 119 -9.96 2.32 20.95
C LYS A 119 -10.94 3.34 20.35
N GLN A 120 -11.20 3.23 19.05
CA GLN A 120 -12.41 3.82 18.50
C GLN A 120 -13.55 3.25 19.33
N ALA A 121 -14.36 4.11 19.95
CA ALA A 121 -15.62 3.68 20.53
C ALA A 121 -16.48 3.19 19.36
N THR A 122 -16.39 1.89 19.08
CA THR A 122 -17.37 1.19 18.25
C THR A 122 -18.71 1.40 18.94
N ALA A 123 -19.64 2.06 18.25
CA ALA A 123 -21.03 2.10 18.68
C ALA A 123 -21.49 0.67 19.02
N ALA A 124 -22.17 0.53 20.16
CA ALA A 124 -22.52 -0.75 20.76
C ALA A 124 -23.20 -1.71 19.76
N PRO A 125 -22.91 -3.03 19.83
CA PRO A 125 -23.66 -4.00 19.05
C PRO A 125 -25.11 -4.08 19.58
N PRO A 126 -26.12 -4.32 18.73
CA PRO A 126 -27.43 -4.74 19.22
C PRO A 126 -27.31 -6.10 19.93
N PRO A 127 -28.16 -6.39 20.94
CA PRO A 127 -28.01 -7.56 21.77
C PRO A 127 -28.19 -8.86 20.98
N ALA A 128 -27.33 -9.81 21.29
CA ALA A 128 -27.21 -11.13 20.67
C ALA A 128 -28.52 -11.93 20.70
N GLU A 129 -28.91 -12.49 19.56
CA GLU A 129 -29.91 -13.55 19.48
C GLU A 129 -29.21 -14.91 19.34
N ARG A 130 -29.22 -15.63 20.47
CA ARG A 130 -29.16 -17.09 20.67
C ARG A 130 -28.13 -17.96 19.92
N ALA A 131 -27.24 -18.53 20.74
CA ALA A 131 -26.29 -19.60 20.43
C ALA A 131 -26.94 -20.96 20.09
N LEU A 132 -26.24 -21.74 19.24
CA LEU A 132 -26.32 -23.20 19.08
C LEU A 132 -24.89 -23.78 18.80
N PRO A 133 -24.65 -25.10 19.01
CA PRO A 133 -23.47 -25.63 19.72
C PRO A 133 -22.27 -26.02 18.82
N PRO A 134 -21.10 -26.40 19.41
CA PRO A 134 -19.83 -26.51 18.68
C PRO A 134 -19.63 -27.92 18.12
N HIS A 135 -19.33 -28.04 16.82
CA HIS A 135 -18.35 -28.99 16.28
C HIS A 135 -18.17 -28.80 14.77
N LEU A 136 -16.96 -28.48 14.32
CA LEU A 136 -16.28 -29.08 13.17
C LEU A 136 -14.90 -28.42 13.02
N ALA A 137 -13.89 -29.26 12.93
CA ALA A 137 -12.47 -28.97 13.00
C ALA A 137 -12.04 -27.78 12.12
N ALA A 138 -11.24 -26.88 12.69
CA ALA A 138 -10.43 -25.95 11.93
C ALA A 138 -9.40 -26.74 11.10
N PRO A 139 -9.22 -26.48 9.80
CA PRO A 139 -8.04 -26.95 9.11
C PRO A 139 -6.82 -26.20 9.67
N SER A 140 -5.74 -26.92 9.94
CA SER A 140 -4.47 -26.36 10.37
C SER A 140 -3.92 -25.36 9.34
N PRO A 141 -3.21 -24.29 9.75
CA PRO A 141 -2.52 -23.42 8.81
C PRO A 141 -1.46 -24.24 8.06
N PRO A 142 -1.28 -24.05 6.73
CA PRO A 142 -0.17 -24.68 6.03
C PRO A 142 1.16 -24.12 6.56
N PRO A 143 2.25 -24.91 6.53
CA PRO A 143 3.54 -24.46 7.01
C PRO A 143 4.06 -23.28 6.18
N LEU A 144 4.57 -22.27 6.88
CA LEU A 144 5.41 -21.21 6.32
C LEU A 144 6.65 -21.83 5.65
N HIS A 145 6.93 -21.36 4.44
CA HIS A 145 7.97 -21.75 3.46
C HIS A 145 7.69 -22.93 2.55
N THR A 146 7.43 -22.63 1.27
CA THR A 146 7.99 -23.36 0.14
C THR A 146 8.33 -22.42 -1.01
N ALA A 147 9.50 -22.65 -1.61
CA ALA A 147 9.98 -22.12 -2.89
C ALA A 147 8.91 -22.18 -4.01
N PRO A 148 9.05 -21.39 -5.10
CA PRO A 148 8.00 -21.29 -6.11
C PRO A 148 7.65 -22.67 -6.72
N PRO A 149 6.35 -22.99 -6.88
CA PRO A 149 5.93 -24.21 -7.52
C PRO A 149 6.37 -24.21 -8.99
N GLN A 150 6.77 -25.39 -9.46
CA GLN A 150 7.26 -25.63 -10.82
C GLN A 150 6.29 -25.09 -11.87
N ALA A 151 6.82 -24.23 -12.75
CA ALA A 151 6.10 -23.58 -13.83
C ALA A 151 5.68 -24.58 -14.92
N GLU A 152 4.37 -24.66 -15.15
CA GLU A 152 3.77 -25.22 -16.37
C GLU A 152 3.42 -24.06 -17.35
N PRO A 153 3.38 -24.30 -18.67
CA PRO A 153 3.73 -23.33 -19.71
C PRO A 153 2.62 -22.31 -20.01
N ASN A 154 2.53 -21.26 -19.19
CA ASN A 154 2.17 -19.89 -19.60
C ASN A 154 2.41 -18.95 -18.41
N ASP A 155 3.68 -18.65 -18.17
CA ASP A 155 4.26 -18.16 -16.91
C ASP A 155 4.21 -16.63 -16.72
N VAL A 156 3.43 -15.93 -17.55
CA VAL A 156 3.38 -14.46 -17.51
C VAL A 156 2.42 -14.01 -16.40
N PRO A 157 2.85 -13.12 -15.49
CA PRO A 157 1.98 -12.57 -14.45
C PRO A 157 0.85 -11.76 -15.07
N GLU A 158 -0.33 -11.78 -14.44
CA GLU A 158 -1.46 -10.94 -14.83
C GLU A 158 -1.38 -9.56 -14.18
N VAL A 159 -0.84 -9.49 -12.97
CA VAL A 159 -0.66 -8.27 -12.20
C VAL A 159 0.79 -8.19 -11.73
N ILE A 160 1.41 -7.02 -11.84
CA ILE A 160 2.70 -6.72 -11.24
C ILE A 160 2.49 -5.52 -10.34
N VAL A 161 2.99 -5.60 -9.10
CA VAL A 161 2.87 -4.54 -8.10
C VAL A 161 4.26 -4.00 -7.79
N VAL A 162 4.43 -2.69 -7.85
CA VAL A 162 5.64 -2.01 -7.37
C VAL A 162 5.21 -1.07 -6.25
N GLU A 163 5.48 -1.47 -5.01
CA GLU A 163 5.00 -0.84 -3.77
C GLU A 163 6.02 -1.08 -2.66
N ASP A 164 6.55 -0.01 -2.05
CA ASP A 164 7.57 -0.10 -1.01
C ASP A 164 6.99 -0.17 0.41
N ASP A 165 5.74 0.26 0.61
CA ASP A 165 5.02 0.08 1.87
C ASP A 165 4.73 -1.41 2.12
N PRO A 166 5.37 -2.05 3.12
CA PRO A 166 5.18 -3.47 3.39
C PRO A 166 3.73 -3.82 3.73
N ALA A 167 3.03 -2.96 4.48
CA ALA A 167 1.66 -3.24 4.90
C ALA A 167 0.71 -3.21 3.71
N LEU A 168 0.85 -2.21 2.84
CA LEU A 168 0.00 -2.10 1.66
C LEU A 168 0.30 -3.21 0.64
N ALA A 169 1.58 -3.53 0.45
CA ALA A 169 2.01 -4.64 -0.38
C ALA A 169 1.44 -5.99 0.10
N GLU A 170 1.50 -6.26 1.40
CA GLU A 170 0.93 -7.48 2.01
C GLU A 170 -0.59 -7.54 1.85
N LEU A 171 -1.28 -6.42 2.08
CA LEU A 171 -2.73 -6.32 1.88
C LEU A 171 -3.15 -6.62 0.43
N LEU A 172 -2.43 -6.07 -0.54
CA LEU A 172 -2.66 -6.33 -1.96
C LEU A 172 -2.33 -7.78 -2.33
N THR A 173 -1.19 -8.31 -1.84
CA THR A 173 -0.76 -9.70 -2.03
C THR A 173 -1.84 -10.67 -1.57
N PHE A 174 -2.31 -10.52 -0.32
CA PHE A 174 -3.42 -11.30 0.21
C PHE A 174 -4.65 -11.25 -0.72
N GLY A 175 -5.04 -10.03 -1.14
CA GLY A 175 -6.21 -9.81 -1.97
C GLY A 175 -6.12 -10.46 -3.35
N LEU A 176 -4.93 -10.42 -3.95
CA LEU A 176 -4.62 -11.00 -5.26
C LEU A 176 -4.58 -12.53 -5.18
N GLU A 177 -3.94 -13.10 -4.17
CA GLU A 177 -3.89 -14.55 -3.91
C GLU A 177 -5.28 -15.13 -3.70
N ALA A 178 -6.09 -14.49 -2.85
CA ALA A 178 -7.47 -14.92 -2.56
C ALA A 178 -8.38 -14.93 -3.80
N ARG A 179 -8.01 -14.20 -4.86
CA ARG A 179 -8.72 -14.14 -6.15
C ARG A 179 -8.03 -14.95 -7.25
N GLY A 180 -6.97 -15.69 -6.93
CA GLY A 180 -6.24 -16.53 -7.88
C GLY A 180 -5.61 -15.72 -9.02
N TYR A 181 -5.12 -14.51 -8.74
CA TYR A 181 -4.26 -13.81 -9.70
C TYR A 181 -2.87 -14.42 -9.69
N ARG A 182 -2.24 -14.51 -10.87
CA ARG A 182 -0.79 -14.66 -10.96
C ARG A 182 -0.17 -13.28 -10.86
N PHE A 183 0.70 -13.05 -9.89
CA PHE A 183 1.31 -11.75 -9.71
C PHE A 183 2.77 -11.78 -9.28
N LEU A 184 3.45 -10.66 -9.51
CA LEU A 184 4.79 -10.37 -8.97
C LEU A 184 4.72 -9.09 -8.14
N HIS A 185 5.55 -9.00 -7.12
CA HIS A 185 5.70 -7.80 -6.30
C HIS A 185 7.16 -7.38 -6.22
N PHE A 186 7.40 -6.08 -6.36
CA PHE A 186 8.69 -5.43 -6.16
C PHE A 186 8.57 -4.32 -5.12
N ARG A 187 9.55 -4.27 -4.21
CA ARG A 187 9.62 -3.24 -3.16
C ARG A 187 10.51 -2.05 -3.51
N ASN A 188 11.29 -2.16 -4.58
CA ASN A 188 12.28 -1.18 -4.98
C ASN A 188 12.09 -0.82 -6.45
N GLY A 189 11.93 0.48 -6.73
CA GLY A 189 11.69 0.97 -8.09
C GLY A 189 12.81 0.67 -9.08
N ARG A 190 14.08 0.74 -8.67
CA ARG A 190 15.23 0.46 -9.54
C ARG A 190 15.28 -1.02 -9.91
N GLU A 191 15.17 -1.90 -8.92
CA GLU A 191 15.12 -3.34 -9.14
C GLU A 191 13.92 -3.72 -10.01
N ALA A 192 12.76 -3.12 -9.73
CA ALA A 192 11.55 -3.32 -10.51
C ALA A 192 11.78 -2.98 -11.98
N LEU A 193 12.31 -1.79 -12.29
CA LEU A 193 12.58 -1.36 -13.67
C LEU A 193 13.49 -2.35 -14.41
N ASP A 194 14.59 -2.76 -13.78
CA ASP A 194 15.57 -3.68 -14.38
C ASP A 194 14.96 -5.05 -14.68
N LEU A 195 14.07 -5.54 -13.83
CA LEU A 195 13.39 -6.83 -14.01
C LEU A 195 12.20 -6.73 -14.97
N LEU A 196 11.40 -5.66 -14.91
CA LEU A 196 10.29 -5.38 -15.82
C LEU A 196 10.76 -5.37 -17.28
N LYS A 197 11.93 -4.78 -17.56
CA LYS A 197 12.53 -4.80 -18.90
C LYS A 197 12.84 -6.22 -19.39
N LYS A 198 13.11 -7.18 -18.50
CA LYS A 198 13.47 -8.56 -18.80
C LYS A 198 12.30 -9.54 -18.88
N ILE A 199 11.16 -9.24 -18.26
CA ILE A 199 9.97 -10.12 -18.28
C ILE A 199 9.50 -10.33 -19.73
N ASP A 200 9.33 -11.57 -20.18
CA ASP A 200 8.71 -11.83 -21.49
C ASP A 200 7.18 -11.81 -21.35
N THR A 201 6.53 -10.93 -22.12
CA THR A 201 5.06 -10.79 -22.12
C THR A 201 4.41 -11.27 -23.42
N ARG A 202 5.20 -11.72 -24.42
CA ARG A 202 4.72 -12.04 -25.78
C ARG A 202 3.75 -13.23 -25.83
N GLY A 203 3.79 -14.12 -24.83
CA GLY A 203 2.87 -15.26 -24.71
C GLY A 203 1.49 -14.91 -24.13
N SER A 204 1.27 -13.67 -23.66
CA SER A 204 0.01 -13.29 -23.03
C SER A 204 -1.03 -12.79 -24.02
N ARG A 205 -2.29 -13.15 -23.79
CA ARG A 205 -3.44 -12.62 -24.54
C ARG A 205 -3.55 -11.08 -24.46
N GLN A 206 -3.05 -10.50 -23.37
CA GLN A 206 -3.00 -9.06 -23.13
C GLN A 206 -1.74 -8.72 -22.32
N PRO A 207 -1.20 -7.49 -22.44
CA PRO A 207 -0.11 -7.04 -21.58
C PRO A 207 -0.50 -7.12 -20.08
N PRO A 208 0.43 -7.51 -19.18
CA PRO A 208 0.18 -7.51 -17.74
C PRO A 208 -0.21 -6.13 -17.22
N LEU A 209 -1.06 -6.11 -16.19
CA LEU A 209 -1.37 -4.90 -15.43
C LEU A 209 -0.19 -4.58 -14.51
N LEU A 210 0.37 -3.38 -14.60
CA LEU A 210 1.39 -2.88 -13.69
C LEU A 210 0.75 -1.85 -12.76
N LEU A 211 0.60 -2.20 -11.48
CA LEU A 211 0.29 -1.26 -10.41
C LEU A 211 1.59 -0.63 -9.94
N LEU A 212 1.80 0.64 -10.26
CA LEU A 212 3.06 1.34 -10.05
C LEU A 212 2.85 2.46 -9.03
N ASP A 213 3.45 2.34 -7.86
CA ASP A 213 3.50 3.46 -6.94
C ASP A 213 4.30 4.63 -7.52
N VAL A 214 3.76 5.83 -7.37
CA VAL A 214 4.39 7.07 -7.83
C VAL A 214 5.56 7.43 -6.93
N ASP A 215 5.38 7.32 -5.61
CA ASP A 215 6.28 7.88 -4.62
C ASP A 215 7.33 6.88 -4.10
N LEU A 216 7.91 6.12 -5.02
CA LEU A 216 8.94 5.13 -4.71
C LEU A 216 10.27 5.79 -4.29
N PRO A 217 10.99 5.24 -3.28
CA PRO A 217 12.30 5.74 -2.90
C PRO A 217 13.32 5.64 -4.05
N ALA A 218 14.14 6.67 -4.19
CA ALA A 218 15.27 6.80 -5.13
C ALA A 218 14.94 6.84 -6.64
N LEU A 219 13.85 6.20 -7.09
CA LEU A 219 13.37 6.26 -8.46
C LEU A 219 11.84 6.25 -8.46
N ASP A 220 11.24 7.38 -8.83
CA ASP A 220 9.79 7.55 -8.81
C ASP A 220 9.09 6.77 -9.93
N GLY A 221 7.79 6.52 -9.74
CA GLY A 221 6.97 5.76 -10.67
C GLY A 221 6.80 6.41 -12.04
N TYR A 222 6.80 7.75 -12.13
CA TYR A 222 6.73 8.42 -13.44
C TYR A 222 8.01 8.18 -14.24
N SER A 223 9.17 8.29 -13.61
CA SER A 223 10.47 7.99 -14.24
C SER A 223 10.52 6.52 -14.73
N ILE A 224 10.05 5.57 -13.92
CA ILE A 224 9.96 4.15 -14.33
C ILE A 224 9.04 3.99 -15.54
N PHE A 225 7.88 4.65 -15.51
CA PHE A 225 6.91 4.59 -16.60
C PHE A 225 7.47 5.16 -17.90
N GLU A 226 8.12 6.33 -17.85
CA GLU A 226 8.76 6.96 -19.01
C GLU A 226 9.82 6.03 -19.63
N ASP A 227 10.70 5.45 -18.82
CA ASP A 227 11.72 4.48 -19.29
C ASP A 227 11.07 3.25 -19.95
N LEU A 228 9.98 2.73 -19.38
CA LEU A 228 9.26 1.60 -19.95
C LEU A 228 8.58 1.96 -21.28
N GLN A 229 8.03 3.16 -21.42
CA GLN A 229 7.44 3.60 -22.69
C GLN A 229 8.49 3.81 -23.78
N GLN A 230 9.70 4.26 -23.41
CA GLN A 230 10.79 4.44 -24.38
C GLN A 230 11.40 3.11 -24.83
N GLU A 231 11.69 2.20 -23.91
CA GLU A 231 12.41 0.96 -24.23
C GLU A 231 11.50 -0.22 -24.57
N CYS A 232 10.28 -0.23 -24.03
CA CYS A 232 9.36 -1.36 -24.05
C CYS A 232 7.89 -0.92 -24.25
N PRO A 233 7.57 -0.07 -25.25
CA PRO A 233 6.23 0.52 -25.40
C PRO A 233 5.14 -0.55 -25.48
N GLY A 234 4.05 -0.33 -24.74
CA GLY A 234 2.89 -1.24 -24.72
C GLY A 234 3.12 -2.59 -24.04
N LYS A 235 4.30 -2.83 -23.46
CA LYS A 235 4.63 -4.09 -22.76
C LYS A 235 3.79 -4.30 -21.49
N PHE A 236 3.39 -3.21 -20.85
CA PHE A 236 2.56 -3.21 -19.65
C PHE A 236 1.43 -2.20 -19.79
N ARG A 237 0.30 -2.54 -19.15
CA ARG A 237 -0.81 -1.61 -18.93
C ARG A 237 -0.63 -1.01 -17.55
N VAL A 238 -0.28 0.27 -17.46
CA VAL A 238 0.16 0.86 -16.20
C VAL A 238 -0.96 1.62 -15.52
N VAL A 239 -1.21 1.32 -14.25
CA VAL A 239 -2.06 2.08 -13.36
C VAL A 239 -1.18 2.62 -12.24
N PHE A 240 -1.22 3.94 -12.05
CA PHE A 240 -0.48 4.55 -10.95
C PHE A 240 -1.23 4.38 -9.63
N THR A 241 -0.50 4.09 -8.56
CA THR A 241 -0.99 4.23 -7.19
C THR A 241 -0.30 5.42 -6.54
N THR A 242 -1.03 6.22 -5.77
CA THR A 242 -0.44 7.46 -5.24
C THR A 242 -1.24 8.04 -4.08
N VAL A 243 -0.58 8.72 -3.13
CA VAL A 243 -1.26 9.52 -2.09
C VAL A 243 -1.76 10.87 -2.62
N HIS A 244 -1.42 11.18 -3.86
CA HIS A 244 -1.67 12.44 -4.54
C HIS A 244 -2.95 12.34 -5.40
N GLY A 245 -4.03 12.94 -4.90
CA GLY A 245 -5.33 12.90 -5.55
C GLY A 245 -5.65 14.12 -6.43
N SER A 246 -4.71 15.04 -6.68
CA SER A 246 -5.04 16.27 -7.41
C SER A 246 -5.33 15.99 -8.88
N GLU A 247 -6.19 16.81 -9.48
CA GLU A 247 -6.53 16.72 -10.91
C GLU A 247 -5.28 16.86 -11.78
N THR A 248 -4.37 17.78 -11.44
CA THR A 248 -3.13 18.01 -12.19
C THR A 248 -2.23 16.79 -12.21
N GLU A 249 -2.06 16.10 -11.07
CA GLU A 249 -1.24 14.90 -10.98
C GLU A 249 -1.87 13.73 -11.74
N GLN A 250 -3.19 13.55 -11.64
CA GLN A 250 -3.90 12.54 -12.42
C GLN A 250 -3.79 12.80 -13.92
N LEU A 251 -4.01 14.05 -14.36
CA LEU A 251 -3.90 14.43 -15.77
C LEU A 251 -2.50 14.13 -16.33
N ARG A 252 -1.43 14.45 -15.59
CA ARG A 252 -0.04 14.27 -16.03
C ARG A 252 0.22 12.85 -16.57
N GLY A 253 -0.04 11.82 -15.78
CA GLY A 253 0.21 10.44 -16.23
C GLY A 253 -0.87 9.88 -17.17
N LEU A 254 -2.11 10.38 -17.16
CA LEU A 254 -3.08 10.01 -18.21
C LEU A 254 -2.60 10.51 -19.57
N GLU A 255 -2.15 11.76 -19.64
CA GLU A 255 -1.56 12.35 -20.85
C GLU A 255 -0.27 11.64 -21.28
N ALA A 256 0.50 11.11 -20.33
CA ALA A 256 1.67 10.29 -20.60
C ALA A 256 1.32 8.87 -21.13
N GLY A 257 0.04 8.47 -21.11
CA GLY A 257 -0.44 7.20 -21.63
C GLY A 257 -0.65 6.10 -20.58
N ALA A 258 -0.70 6.45 -19.29
CA ALA A 258 -1.15 5.51 -18.26
C ALA A 258 -2.64 5.18 -18.44
N MET A 259 -3.02 3.99 -17.99
CA MET A 259 -4.39 3.47 -18.11
C MET A 259 -5.36 4.14 -17.14
N ASP A 260 -4.95 4.30 -15.88
CA ASP A 260 -5.79 4.81 -14.80
C ASP A 260 -4.96 5.14 -13.55
N TYR A 261 -5.64 5.59 -12.49
CA TYR A 261 -5.09 5.86 -11.17
C TYR A 261 -5.87 5.17 -10.04
N MET A 262 -5.14 4.88 -8.97
CA MET A 262 -5.70 4.50 -7.69
C MET A 262 -5.12 5.37 -6.57
N VAL A 263 -5.97 6.25 -6.04
CA VAL A 263 -5.59 7.14 -4.93
C VAL A 263 -5.56 6.36 -3.62
N LYS A 264 -4.48 6.54 -2.87
CA LYS A 264 -4.24 6.06 -1.51
C LYS A 264 -4.79 7.08 -0.49
N PRO A 265 -5.32 6.63 0.66
CA PRO A 265 -5.55 5.24 1.03
C PRO A 265 -6.71 4.62 0.23
N MET A 266 -6.61 3.31 -0.03
CA MET A 266 -7.58 2.56 -0.84
C MET A 266 -8.25 1.43 -0.06
N SER A 267 -9.55 1.21 -0.24
CA SER A 267 -10.20 0.00 0.25
C SER A 267 -9.74 -1.21 -0.57
N LEU A 268 -9.27 -2.27 0.09
CA LEU A 268 -8.87 -3.51 -0.58
C LEU A 268 -9.98 -4.06 -1.50
N ARG A 269 -11.24 -4.02 -1.05
CA ARG A 269 -12.39 -4.47 -1.84
C ARG A 269 -12.54 -3.68 -3.13
N VAL A 270 -12.44 -2.35 -3.05
CA VAL A 270 -12.55 -1.45 -4.21
C VAL A 270 -11.34 -1.63 -5.13
N ALA A 271 -10.13 -1.74 -4.56
CA ALA A 271 -8.90 -1.96 -5.32
C ALA A 271 -8.99 -3.24 -6.15
N LEU A 272 -9.40 -4.36 -5.54
CA LEU A 272 -9.52 -5.64 -6.23
C LEU A 272 -10.63 -5.65 -7.29
N GLU A 273 -11.73 -4.93 -7.08
CA GLU A 273 -12.77 -4.78 -8.12
C GLU A 273 -12.27 -3.95 -9.31
N LYS A 274 -11.51 -2.87 -9.06
CA LYS A 274 -10.83 -2.12 -10.13
C LYS A 274 -9.84 -2.99 -10.89
N ILE A 275 -8.98 -3.73 -10.17
CA ILE A 275 -8.01 -4.67 -10.75
C ILE A 275 -8.71 -5.72 -11.61
N ARG A 276 -9.84 -6.29 -11.15
CA ARG A 276 -10.64 -7.23 -11.92
C ARG A 276 -11.09 -6.66 -13.26
N ARG A 277 -11.63 -5.45 -13.25
CA ARG A 277 -12.07 -4.76 -14.47
C ARG A 277 -10.91 -4.44 -15.41
N TRP A 278 -9.81 -3.95 -14.87
CA TRP A 278 -8.62 -3.69 -15.69
C TRP A 278 -8.13 -5.00 -16.30
N VAL A 279 -7.84 -6.04 -15.53
CA VAL A 279 -7.40 -7.34 -16.06
C VAL A 279 -8.45 -7.98 -16.98
N GLY A 280 -9.71 -7.53 -16.99
CA GLY A 280 -10.73 -8.03 -17.92
C GLY A 280 -11.28 -9.41 -17.52
N ARG A 281 -11.33 -9.68 -16.22
CA ARG A 281 -11.99 -10.83 -15.60
C ARG A 281 -13.43 -10.51 -15.20
#